data_AF-A0A453TAY2-F1
#
_entry.id   AF-A0A453TAY2-F1
#
_cell.length_a   1.000
_cell.length_b   1.000
_cell.length_c   1.000
_cell.angle_alpha   90.00
_cell.angle_beta   90.00
_cell.angle_gamma   90.00
#
_symmetry.space_group_name_H-M   'P 1'
#
loop_
_entity.id
_entity.type
_entity.pdbx_description
1 polymer ?
#
loop_
_entity_poly.entity_id
_entity_poly.type
_entity_poly.pdbx_seq_one_letter_code
_entity_poly.pdbx_strand_id
1 'polypeptide(L)' 'MVTANRFWSQIFGVVFFNKRWLHFFMLFVPVTGLWMSAIGVVGLALNLRAYDFVSQEIRAAKDPAF' A
#
# COMPACT_ATOMS: atom_id res chain seq x y z
N MET A 1 -28.52 -0.45 5.40
CA MET A 1 -27.10 -0.45 5.81
C MET A 1 -26.85 -1.46 6.92
N VAL A 2 -27.71 -1.52 7.94
CA VAL A 2 -27.60 -2.49 9.06
C VAL A 2 -27.42 -3.95 8.62
N THR A 3 -28.20 -4.46 7.65
CA THR A 3 -28.08 -5.84 7.16
C THR A 3 -26.76 -6.11 6.44
N ALA A 4 -26.33 -5.19 5.57
CA ALA A 4 -25.03 -5.27 4.92
C ALA A 4 -23.91 -5.23 5.96
N ASN A 5 -24.03 -4.38 6.98
CA ASN A 5 -23.02 -4.29 8.02
C ASN A 5 -22.89 -5.57 8.82
N ARG A 6 -24.01 -6.21 9.16
CA ARG A 6 -24.02 -7.50 9.84
C ARG A 6 -23.37 -8.59 8.98
N PHE A 7 -23.72 -8.65 7.70
CA PHE A 7 -23.11 -9.58 6.76
C PHE A 7 -21.58 -9.41 6.65
N TRP A 8 -21.11 -8.19 6.35
CA TRP A 8 -19.68 -7.93 6.18
C TRP A 8 -18.89 -8.07 7.49
N SER A 9 -19.48 -7.71 8.63
CA SER A 9 -18.86 -7.93 9.95
C SER A 9 -18.69 -9.41 10.28
N GLN A 10 -19.57 -10.29 9.81
CA GLN A 10 -19.45 -11.73 10.03
C GLN A 10 -18.38 -12.36 9.13
N ILE A 11 -18.20 -11.86 7.90
CA ILE A 11 -17.22 -12.40 6.96
C ILE A 11 -15.80 -11.86 7.24
N PHE A 12 -15.65 -10.55 7.45
CA PHE A 12 -14.34 -9.89 7.55
C PHE A 12 -13.97 -9.42 8.96
N GLY A 13 -14.89 -9.51 9.94
CA GLY A 13 -14.66 -9.03 11.31
C GLY A 13 -14.66 -7.51 11.49
N VAL A 14 -14.65 -6.73 10.40
CA VAL A 14 -14.64 -5.26 10.39
C VAL A 14 -15.66 -4.75 9.37
N VAL A 15 -16.26 -3.58 9.64
CA VAL A 15 -17.27 -3.02 8.73
C VAL A 15 -17.36 -1.50 8.73
N PHE A 16 -17.76 -0.94 7.59
CA PHE A 16 -18.09 0.47 7.45
C PHE A 16 -19.47 0.77 8.04
N PHE A 17 -19.52 1.46 9.18
CA PHE A 17 -20.79 1.83 9.82
C PHE A 17 -21.38 3.17 9.35
N ASN A 18 -20.57 4.02 8.71
CA ASN A 18 -20.99 5.34 8.24
C ASN A 18 -20.86 5.45 6.70
N LYS A 19 -21.96 5.79 6.00
CA LYS A 19 -21.94 5.94 4.53
C LYS A 19 -21.00 7.02 4.07
N ARG A 20 -20.93 8.15 4.77
CA ARG A 20 -20.06 9.27 4.38
C ARG A 20 -18.59 8.87 4.49
N TRP A 21 -18.22 8.14 5.54
CA TRP A 21 -16.89 7.58 5.70
C TRP A 21 -16.55 6.58 4.59
N LEU A 22 -17.48 5.68 4.26
CA LEU A 22 -17.29 4.73 3.15
C LEU A 22 -17.00 5.45 1.82
N HIS A 23 -17.80 6.46 1.47
CA HIS A 23 -17.61 7.20 0.21
C HIS A 23 -16.30 8.00 0.22
N PHE A 24 -15.95 8.61 1.35
CA PHE A 24 -14.65 9.28 1.49
C PHE A 24 -13.50 8.29 1.33
N PHE A 25 -13.59 7.09 1.93
CA PHE A 25 -12.57 6.06 1.81
C PHE A 25 -12.41 5.57 0.36
N MET A 26 -13.51 5.41 -0.36
CA MET A 26 -13.49 5.06 -1.80
C MET A 26 -12.77 6.11 -2.66
N LEU A 27 -12.81 7.39 -2.29
CA LEU A 27 -12.02 8.44 -2.96
C LEU A 27 -10.56 8.41 -2.49
N PHE A 28 -10.35 8.30 -1.18
CA PHE A 28 -9.03 8.41 -0.55
C PHE A 28 -8.05 7.33 -1.03
N VAL A 29 -8.49 6.08 -1.15
CA VAL A 29 -7.63 4.95 -1.53
C VAL A 29 -6.99 5.14 -2.91
N PRO A 30 -7.74 5.31 -4.02
CA PRO A 30 -7.15 5.47 -5.34
C PRO A 30 -6.36 6.78 -5.48
N VAL A 31 -6.85 7.88 -4.88
CA VAL A 31 -6.16 9.17 -4.93
C VAL A 31 -4.80 9.06 -4.25
N THR A 32 -4.74 8.56 -3.01
CA THR A 32 -3.48 8.42 -2.27
C THR A 32 -2.52 7.46 -3.00
N GLY A 33 -3.04 6.39 -3.60
CA GLY A 33 -2.23 5.46 -4.40
C GLY A 33 -1.53 6.16 -5.58
N LEU A 34 -2.25 7.00 -6.32
CA LEU A 34 -1.69 7.79 -7.41
C LEU A 34 -0.69 8.85 -6.92
N TRP A 35 -0.96 9.48 -5.78
CA TRP A 35 -0.03 10.45 -5.19
C TRP A 35 1.28 9.78 -4.76
N MET A 36 1.22 8.65 -4.08
CA MET A 36 2.42 7.93 -3.63
C MET A 36 3.25 7.39 -4.80
N SER A 37 2.60 6.86 -5.84
CA SER A 37 3.31 6.38 -7.03
C SER A 37 3.98 7.53 -7.80
N ALA A 38 3.31 8.69 -7.92
CA ALA A 38 3.88 9.86 -8.57
C ALA A 38 5.17 10.35 -7.88
N ILE A 39 5.21 10.34 -6.54
CA ILE A 39 6.43 10.67 -5.79
C ILE A 39 7.58 9.73 -6.17
N GLY A 40 7.31 8.43 -6.26
CA GLY A 40 8.30 7.45 -6.73
C GLY A 40 8.80 7.73 -8.14
N VAL A 41 7.90 8.07 -9.07
CA VAL A 41 8.26 8.42 -10.46
C VAL A 41 9.13 9.68 -10.53
N VAL A 42 8.86 10.69 -9.71
CA VAL A 42 9.72 11.89 -9.61
C VAL A 42 11.13 11.52 -9.13
N GLY A 43 11.25 10.59 -8.17
CA GLY A 43 12.55 10.06 -7.74
C GLY A 43 13.28 9.32 -8.88
N LEU A 44 12.57 8.49 -9.64
CA LEU A 44 13.13 7.79 -10.80
C LEU A 44 13.67 8.75 -11.87
N ALA A 45 13.01 9.89 -12.10
CA ALA A 45 13.49 10.91 -13.04
C ALA A 45 14.87 11.48 -12.65
N LEU A 46 15.21 11.44 -11.36
CA LEU A 46 16.50 11.86 -10.82
C LEU A 46 17.46 10.67 -10.57
N ASN A 47 17.14 9.47 -11.07
CA ASN A 47 17.85 8.22 -10.77
C ASN A 47 17.90 7.84 -9.27
N LEU A 48 17.03 8.41 -8.43
CA LEU A 48 16.88 8.01 -7.03
C LEU A 48 15.99 6.77 -6.97
N ARG A 49 16.63 5.59 -6.93
CA ARG A 49 15.95 4.28 -7.00
C ARG A 49 16.14 3.50 -5.71
N ALA A 50 15.10 2.79 -5.30
CA ALA A 50 15.23 1.68 -4.35
C ALA A 50 15.58 0.40 -5.12
N TYR A 51 16.79 0.38 -5.72
CA TYR A 51 17.22 -0.69 -6.62
C TYR A 51 17.77 -1.90 -5.85
N ASP A 52 18.72 -1.67 -4.95
CA ASP A 52 19.35 -2.73 -4.15
C ASP A 52 19.21 -2.46 -2.65
N PHE A 53 19.23 -3.55 -1.88
CA PHE A 53 19.50 -3.48 -0.45
C PHE A 53 20.99 -3.75 -0.23
N VAL A 54 21.75 -2.72 0.14
CA VAL A 54 23.21 -2.82 0.36
C VAL A 54 23.59 -3.93 1.34
N SER A 55 22.76 -4.20 2.34
CA SER A 55 22.97 -5.31 3.28
C SER A 55 22.87 -6.69 2.63
N GLN A 56 22.00 -6.87 1.63
CA GLN A 56 21.87 -8.11 0.86
C GLN A 56 23.06 -8.26 -0.08
N GLU A 57 23.43 -7.20 -0.81
CA GLU A 57 24.58 -7.21 -1.73
C GLU A 57 25.89 -7.57 -1.02
N ILE A 58 26.13 -6.99 0.15
CA ILE A 58 27.33 -7.29 0.95
C ILE A 58 27.34 -8.75 1.41
N ARG A 59 26.18 -9.32 1.72
CA ARG A 59 26.09 -10.71 2.18
C ARG A 59 26.29 -11.67 1.01
N ALA A 60 25.60 -11.46 -0.11
CA ALA A 60 25.78 -12.24 -1.34
C ALA A 60 27.22 -12.17 -1.87
N ALA A 61 27.89 -11.02 -1.75
CA ALA A 61 29.27 -10.87 -2.17
C ALA A 61 30.27 -11.64 -1.27
N LYS A 62 29.92 -11.90 -0.01
CA LYS A 62 30.79 -12.60 0.96
C LYS A 62 30.48 -14.09 1.07
N ASP A 63 29.22 -14.45 0.89
CA ASP A 63 28.72 -15.81 1.02
C ASP A 63 28.03 -16.23 -0.29
N PRO A 64 28.72 -16.98 -1.17
CA PRO A 64 28.19 -17.40 -2.46
C PRO A 64 27.08 -18.46 -2.34
N ALA A 65 26.77 -18.94 -1.13
CA ALA A 65 25.66 -19.85 -0.85
C ALA A 65 24.45 -19.14 -0.21
N PHE A 66 24.49 -17.81 -0.10
CA PHE A 66 23.42 -16.99 0.44
C PHE A 66 22.19 -16.91 -0.46
#